data_AF-A0A1M3DGB7-F1
#
_entry.id   AF-A0A1M3DGB7-F1
#
_cell.length_a   1.000
_cell.length_b   1.000
_cell.length_c   1.000
_cell.angle_alpha   90.00
_cell.angle_beta   90.00
_cell.angle_gamma   90.00
#
_symmetry.space_group_name_H-M   'P 1'
#
loop_
_entity.id
_entity.type
_entity.pdbx_description
1 polymer ?
#
loop_
_entity_poly.entity_id
_entity_poly.type
_entity_poly.pdbx_seq_one_letter_code
_entity_poly.pdbx_strand_id
1 'polypeptide(L)'
;MTARAKPKDARRAPRSPVECRATARVAVSVELLDASVNGLRARLSIPLPVGTTLKMGLPGGVQRHARIIWSTDGEIGCEFLASLSSEELELLLAATPDARPR
;
A
#
# COMPACT_ATOMS: atom_id res chain seq x y z
N MET A 1 -2.93 -50.12 -11.73
CA MET A 1 -3.07 -49.10 -10.67
C MET A 1 -1.76 -48.34 -10.55
N THR A 2 -1.66 -47.14 -11.13
CA THR A 2 -0.45 -46.32 -11.13
C THR A 2 -0.40 -45.48 -9.85
N ALA A 3 0.64 -45.68 -9.04
CA ALA A 3 0.87 -44.90 -7.83
C ALA A 3 1.17 -43.43 -8.19
N ARG A 4 0.41 -42.50 -7.62
CA ARG A 4 0.62 -41.05 -7.78
C ARG A 4 1.90 -40.67 -7.04
N ALA A 5 2.86 -40.08 -7.74
CA ALA A 5 4.11 -39.61 -7.15
C ALA A 5 3.84 -38.53 -6.08
N LYS A 6 4.53 -38.62 -4.93
CA LYS A 6 4.45 -37.59 -3.88
C LYS A 6 5.02 -36.25 -4.40
N PRO A 7 4.38 -35.11 -4.11
CA PRO A 7 4.90 -33.80 -4.50
C PRO A 7 6.29 -33.58 -3.91
N LYS A 8 7.23 -33.12 -4.76
CA LYS A 8 8.57 -32.75 -4.31
C LYS A 8 8.49 -31.51 -3.42
N ASP A 9 9.11 -31.59 -2.25
CA ASP A 9 9.22 -30.47 -1.34
C ASP A 9 10.14 -29.39 -1.92
N ALA A 10 9.57 -28.23 -2.27
CA ALA A 10 10.25 -27.11 -2.93
C ALA A 10 10.66 -25.99 -1.95
N ARG A 11 10.66 -26.25 -0.64
CA ARG A 11 11.05 -25.24 0.36
C ARG A 11 12.54 -24.90 0.26
N ARG A 12 12.88 -23.61 0.36
CA ARG A 12 14.28 -23.13 0.39
C ARG A 12 15.02 -23.46 1.69
N ALA A 13 14.30 -23.85 2.75
CA ALA A 13 14.84 -24.16 4.07
C ALA A 13 13.88 -25.08 4.86
N PRO A 14 14.40 -25.89 5.82
CA PRO A 14 13.57 -26.66 6.75
C PRO A 14 12.73 -25.73 7.64
N ARG A 15 11.59 -26.23 8.15
CA ARG A 15 10.70 -25.50 9.08
C ARG A 15 10.70 -26.17 10.45
N SER A 16 10.73 -25.37 11.51
CA SER A 16 10.44 -25.81 12.88
C SER A 16 9.02 -25.42 13.26
N PRO A 17 8.26 -26.26 13.98
CA PRO A 17 6.92 -25.91 14.44
C PRO A 17 6.98 -24.74 15.45
N VAL A 18 6.05 -23.80 15.32
CA VAL A 18 5.83 -22.68 16.24
C VAL A 18 4.33 -22.39 16.29
N GLU A 19 3.81 -22.14 17.49
CA GLU A 19 2.43 -21.71 17.72
C GLU A 19 2.44 -20.46 18.60
N CYS A 20 2.39 -19.28 17.98
CA CYS A 20 2.36 -18.00 18.69
C CYS A 20 1.52 -16.96 17.93
N ARG A 21 1.09 -15.91 18.63
CA ARG A 21 0.43 -14.76 18.01
C ARG A 21 1.47 -13.87 17.34
N ALA A 22 1.14 -13.34 16.17
CA ALA A 22 1.97 -12.38 15.45
C ALA A 22 1.09 -11.34 14.73
N THR A 23 1.69 -10.21 14.38
CA THR A 23 1.05 -9.15 13.58
C THR A 23 1.74 -9.03 12.23
N ALA A 24 0.97 -8.87 11.17
CA ALA A 24 1.49 -8.56 9.85
C ALA A 24 1.12 -7.13 9.44
N ARG A 25 1.98 -6.50 8.65
CA ARG A 25 1.65 -5.30 7.87
C ARG A 25 1.59 -5.72 6.41
N VAL A 26 0.53 -5.33 5.72
CA VAL A 26 0.32 -5.67 4.31
C VAL A 26 0.55 -4.42 3.49
N ALA A 27 1.41 -4.53 2.48
CA ALA A 27 1.53 -3.51 1.45
C ALA A 27 0.46 -3.77 0.38
N VAL A 28 -0.25 -2.71 0.00
CA VAL A 28 -1.28 -2.75 -1.04
C VAL A 28 -0.91 -1.75 -2.13
N SER A 29 -1.31 -2.04 -3.36
CA SER A 29 -1.09 -1.12 -4.48
C SER A 29 -2.08 0.04 -4.40
N VAL A 30 -1.56 1.25 -4.62
CA VAL A 30 -2.32 2.50 -4.56
C VAL A 30 -1.99 3.31 -5.80
N GLU A 31 -3.01 3.74 -6.52
CA GLU A 31 -2.89 4.65 -7.67
C GLU A 31 -3.29 6.05 -7.20
N LEU A 32 -2.35 7.00 -7.23
CA LEU A 32 -2.61 8.38 -6.81
C LEU A 32 -3.28 9.15 -7.96
N LEU A 33 -4.39 9.83 -7.66
CA LEU A 33 -5.19 10.57 -8.64
C LEU A 33 -4.94 12.08 -8.55
N ASP A 34 -4.82 12.60 -7.33
CA ASP A 34 -4.40 13.97 -7.05
C ASP A 34 -3.82 14.08 -5.63
N ALA A 35 -3.13 15.19 -5.36
CA ALA A 35 -2.52 15.46 -4.06
C ALA A 35 -2.46 16.95 -3.75
N SER A 36 -2.44 17.26 -2.45
CA SER A 36 -2.16 18.57 -1.87
C SER A 36 -1.17 18.41 -0.72
N VAL A 37 -0.77 19.51 -0.09
CA VAL A 37 0.07 19.46 1.11
C VAL A 37 -0.58 18.70 2.27
N ASN A 38 -1.91 18.62 2.34
CA ASN A 38 -2.62 18.06 3.49
C ASN A 38 -3.26 16.69 3.21
N GLY A 39 -3.21 16.20 1.98
CA GLY A 39 -3.88 14.95 1.66
C GLY A 39 -3.76 14.56 0.20
N LEU A 40 -4.41 13.46 -0.14
CA LEU A 40 -4.44 12.91 -1.48
C LEU A 40 -5.78 12.24 -1.76
N ARG A 41 -6.07 12.05 -3.05
CA ARG A 41 -7.06 11.12 -3.54
C ARG A 41 -6.38 9.98 -4.27
N ALA A 42 -6.86 8.76 -4.05
CA ALA A 42 -6.28 7.57 -4.65
C ALA A 42 -7.30 6.48 -4.93
N ARG A 43 -6.95 5.55 -5.81
CA ARG A 43 -7.65 4.29 -6.03
C ARG A 43 -6.93 3.15 -5.34
N LEU A 44 -7.68 2.25 -4.70
CA LEU A 44 -7.16 1.04 -4.05
C LEU A 44 -7.62 -0.23 -4.75
N SER A 45 -6.77 -1.26 -4.75
CA SER A 45 -7.12 -2.59 -5.25
C SER A 45 -7.94 -3.43 -4.26
N ILE A 46 -8.01 -3.00 -2.99
CA ILE A 46 -8.84 -3.64 -1.96
C ILE A 46 -9.65 -2.60 -1.20
N PRO A 47 -10.88 -2.93 -0.75
CA PRO A 47 -11.66 -2.02 0.07
C PRO A 47 -11.02 -1.88 1.46
N LEU A 48 -10.82 -0.64 1.90
CA LEU A 48 -10.38 -0.32 3.25
C LEU A 48 -11.37 0.64 3.92
N PRO A 49 -11.66 0.45 5.22
CA PRO A 49 -12.65 1.27 5.91
C PRO A 49 -12.15 2.69 6.17
N VAL A 50 -13.08 3.65 6.18
CA VAL A 50 -12.82 5.01 6.67
C VAL A 50 -12.26 4.96 8.09
N GLY A 51 -11.30 5.84 8.39
CA GLY A 51 -10.55 5.84 9.65
C GLY A 51 -9.29 4.98 9.63
N THR A 52 -9.10 4.12 8.63
CA THR A 52 -7.85 3.35 8.47
C THR A 52 -6.67 4.29 8.26
N THR A 53 -5.58 4.06 9.00
CA THR A 53 -4.30 4.75 8.80
C THR A 53 -3.38 3.92 7.92
N LEU A 54 -3.01 4.47 6.78
CA LEU A 54 -2.04 3.92 5.84
C LEU A 54 -0.65 4.51 6.11
N LYS A 55 0.38 3.67 6.04
CA LYS A 55 1.76 4.14 5.87
C LYS A 55 2.06 4.15 4.37
N MET A 56 2.05 5.34 3.78
CA MET A 56 2.23 5.57 2.36
C MET A 56 3.70 5.76 2.03
N GLY A 57 4.21 4.98 1.07
CA GLY A 57 5.42 5.32 0.34
C GLY A 57 5.06 6.06 -0.93
N LEU A 58 5.53 7.30 -1.04
CA LEU A 58 5.30 8.18 -2.17
C LEU A 58 6.59 8.31 -3.01
N PRO A 59 6.49 8.73 -4.28
CA PRO A 59 7.64 9.11 -5.10
C PRO A 59 8.64 10.03 -4.38
N GLY A 60 9.90 9.97 -4.81
CA GLY A 60 10.99 10.69 -4.14
C GLY A 60 11.41 10.10 -2.78
N GLY A 61 10.88 8.93 -2.41
CA GLY A 61 11.19 8.27 -1.13
C GLY A 61 10.42 8.84 0.06
N VAL A 62 9.48 9.77 -0.18
CA VAL A 62 8.66 10.40 0.86
C VAL A 62 7.80 9.33 1.55
N GLN A 63 7.76 9.37 2.87
CA GLN A 63 6.91 8.48 3.68
C GLN A 63 5.91 9.33 4.46
N ARG A 64 4.61 9.01 4.37
CA ARG A 64 3.57 9.70 5.14
C ARG A 64 2.55 8.76 5.72
N HIS A 65 2.13 9.02 6.95
CA HIS A 65 0.93 8.40 7.48
C HIS A 65 -0.27 9.20 7.00
N ALA A 66 -1.25 8.51 6.44
CA ALA A 66 -2.47 9.11 5.92
C ALA A 66 -3.70 8.37 6.44
N ARG A 67 -4.71 9.08 6.91
CA ARG A 67 -5.97 8.50 7.38
C ARG A 67 -7.02 8.63 6.28
N ILE A 68 -7.71 7.55 5.97
CA ILE A 68 -8.85 7.56 5.05
C ILE A 68 -9.99 8.35 5.71
N ILE A 69 -10.49 9.39 5.03
CA ILE A 69 -11.59 10.26 5.52
C ILE A 69 -12.91 10.02 4.79
N TRP A 70 -12.85 9.51 3.56
CA TRP A 70 -14.00 9.05 2.80
C TRP A 70 -13.56 7.93 1.85
N SER A 71 -14.51 7.09 1.46
CA SER A 71 -14.30 5.99 0.52
C SER A 71 -15.58 5.79 -0.31
N THR A 72 -15.44 5.82 -1.64
CA THR A 72 -16.54 5.70 -2.59
C THR A 72 -16.04 4.99 -3.84
N ASP A 73 -16.70 3.89 -4.25
CA ASP A 73 -16.42 3.18 -5.51
C ASP A 73 -14.94 2.83 -5.77
N GLY A 74 -14.21 2.45 -4.71
CA GLY A 74 -12.79 2.08 -4.80
C GLY A 74 -11.81 3.26 -4.82
N GLU A 75 -12.32 4.50 -4.83
CA GLU A 75 -11.56 5.70 -4.54
C GLU A 75 -11.63 6.05 -3.05
N ILE A 76 -10.55 6.63 -2.56
CA ILE A 76 -10.41 7.10 -1.19
C ILE A 76 -9.86 8.52 -1.19
N GLY A 77 -10.35 9.31 -0.25
CA GLY A 77 -9.67 10.52 0.19
C GLY A 77 -8.90 10.25 1.46
N CYS A 78 -7.65 10.68 1.51
CA CYS A 78 -6.83 10.61 2.70
C CYS A 78 -6.40 12.00 3.15
N GLU A 79 -6.42 12.23 4.46
CA GLU A 79 -5.69 13.34 5.07
C GLU A 79 -4.35 12.84 5.61
N PHE A 80 -3.28 13.63 5.43
CA PHE A 80 -2.00 13.32 6.05
C PHE A 80 -2.01 13.68 7.53
N LEU A 81 -1.47 12.79 8.36
CA LEU A 81 -1.28 13.07 9.79
C LEU A 81 -0.22 14.17 10.01
N ALA A 82 0.70 14.32 9.05
CA ALA A 82 1.65 15.44 8.96
C ALA A 82 1.67 15.94 7.52
N SER A 83 1.37 17.23 7.32
CA SER A 83 1.36 17.86 5.99
C SER A 83 2.69 17.71 5.28
N LEU A 84 2.67 17.46 3.97
CA LEU A 84 3.86 17.52 3.12
C LEU A 84 4.45 18.93 3.14
N SER A 85 5.78 19.03 3.04
CA SER A 85 6.43 20.27 2.65
C SER A 85 6.12 20.58 1.17
N SER A 86 6.34 21.82 0.75
CA SER A 86 6.21 22.18 -0.66
C SER A 86 7.15 21.36 -1.54
N GLU A 87 8.39 21.11 -1.09
CA GLU A 87 9.37 20.29 -1.82
C GLU A 87 8.91 18.83 -1.97
N GLU A 88 8.35 18.24 -0.91
CA GLU A 88 7.80 16.88 -0.96
C GLU A 88 6.61 16.80 -1.93
N LEU A 89 5.76 17.83 -1.99
CA LEU A 89 4.66 17.90 -2.95
C LEU A 89 5.18 18.04 -4.38
N GLU A 90 6.18 18.88 -4.64
CA GLU A 90 6.80 19.03 -5.97
C GLU A 90 7.40 17.71 -6.47
N LEU A 91 8.08 16.94 -5.60
CA LEU A 91 8.59 15.61 -5.95
C LEU A 91 7.48 14.64 -6.36
N LEU A 92 6.34 14.69 -5.67
CA LEU A 92 5.18 13.88 -5.98
C LEU A 92 4.57 14.28 -7.33
N LEU A 93 4.39 15.58 -7.58
CA LEU A 93 3.85 16.10 -8.84
C LEU A 93 4.77 15.79 -10.02
N ALA A 94 6.09 15.88 -9.84
CA ALA A 94 7.08 15.55 -10.86
C ALA A 94 7.05 14.06 -11.27
N ALA A 95 6.54 13.17 -10.42
CA ALA A 95 6.41 11.74 -10.68
C ALA A 95 5.12 11.35 -11.43
N THR A 96 4.22 12.28 -11.73
CA THR A 96 2.99 12.03 -12.50
C THR A 96 3.21 11.26 -13.82
N PRO A 97 4.30 11.50 -14.60
CA PRO A 97 4.56 10.73 -15.82
C PRO A 97 4.78 9.23 -15.59
N ASP A 98 5.20 8.83 -14.39
CA ASP A 98 5.39 7.44 -13.97
C ASP A 98 4.09 6.78 -13.47
N ALA A 99 2.98 7.52 -13.39
CA ALA A 99 1.66 7.01 -12.99
C ALA A 99 1.02 6.09 -14.05
N ARG A 100 1.72 5.76 -15.13
CA ARG A 100 1.20 4.83 -16.13
C ARG A 100 1.06 3.43 -15.54
N PRO A 101 -0.09 2.76 -15.72
CA PRO A 101 -0.21 1.35 -15.37
C PRO A 101 0.80 0.56 -16.21
N ARG A 102 1.58 -0.29 -15.54
CA ARG A 102 2.29 -1.39 -16.21
C ARG A 102 1.32 -2.53 -16.45
#